data_AF-A0A2A7S2F6-F1
#
_entry.id   AF-A0A2A7S2F6-F1
#
_cell.length_a   1.000
_cell.length_b   1.000
_cell.length_c   1.000
_cell.angle_alpha   90.00
_cell.angle_beta   90.00
_cell.angle_gamma   90.00
#
_symmetry.space_group_name_H-M   'P 1'
#
loop_
_entity.id
_entity.type
_entity.pdbx_description
1 polymer ?
#
loop_
_entity_poly.entity_id
_entity_poly.type
_entity_poly.pdbx_seq_one_letter_code
_entity_poly.pdbx_strand_id
1 'polypeptide(L)'
;MPANIAALRAQVVQDTANLRTVARQITDTQNASSEQQYVTARLKLDQDIIQLKTAAQPILEPKQSELRQTWAQAEAAALAGDAAQAASLRAQYRQQKSNFQAYKASLVGNF
;
A
#
# COMPACT_ATOMS: atom_id res chain seq x y z
N MET A 1 -17.82 1.27 4.53
CA MET A 1 -16.50 0.70 4.17
C MET A 1 -15.85 0.21 5.44
N PRO A 2 -15.78 -1.11 5.76
CA PRO A 2 -14.44 -1.69 5.99
C PRO A 2 -14.30 -3.24 6.14
N ALA A 3 -15.38 -4.02 6.27
CA ALA A 3 -15.30 -5.37 6.88
C ALA A 3 -14.37 -6.33 6.12
N ASN A 4 -14.30 -6.18 4.79
CA ASN A 4 -13.42 -6.97 3.94
C ASN A 4 -11.94 -6.54 4.04
N ILE A 5 -11.64 -5.23 4.08
CA ILE A 5 -10.23 -4.76 4.12
C ILE A 5 -9.57 -5.06 5.47
N ALA A 6 -10.31 -4.86 6.58
CA ALA A 6 -9.78 -5.18 7.91
C ALA A 6 -9.49 -6.68 8.05
N ALA A 7 -10.38 -7.54 7.53
CA ALA A 7 -10.19 -8.99 7.50
C ALA A 7 -9.03 -9.40 6.59
N LEU A 8 -8.96 -8.89 5.36
CA LEU A 8 -7.85 -9.14 4.43
C LEU A 8 -6.50 -8.70 5.00
N ARG A 9 -6.46 -7.55 5.68
CA ARG A 9 -5.24 -7.08 6.35
C ARG A 9 -4.83 -7.99 7.50
N ALA A 10 -5.78 -8.48 8.30
CA ALA A 10 -5.50 -9.46 9.33
C ALA A 10 -4.95 -10.78 8.74
N GLN A 11 -5.54 -11.23 7.62
CA GLN A 11 -5.08 -12.42 6.89
C GLN A 11 -3.63 -12.26 6.42
N VAL A 12 -3.29 -11.14 5.78
CA VAL A 12 -1.91 -10.84 5.34
C VAL A 12 -0.92 -10.83 6.51
N VAL A 13 -1.31 -10.27 7.67
CA VAL A 13 -0.46 -10.29 8.88
C VAL A 13 -0.23 -11.73 9.36
N GLN A 14 -1.28 -12.54 9.38
CA GLN A 14 -1.20 -13.94 9.80
C GLN A 14 -0.35 -14.77 8.84
N ASP A 15 -0.55 -14.64 7.52
CA ASP A 15 0.22 -15.38 6.52
C ASP A 15 1.68 -14.91 6.45
N THR A 16 1.96 -13.63 6.73
CA THR A 16 3.33 -13.15 6.92
C THR A 16 4.01 -13.81 8.13
N ALA A 17 3.27 -13.97 9.23
CA ALA A 17 3.79 -14.66 10.41
C ALA A 17 4.04 -16.15 10.12
N ASN A 18 3.12 -16.81 9.42
CA ASN A 18 3.26 -18.20 8.99
C ASN A 18 4.49 -18.40 8.10
N LEU A 19 4.70 -17.52 7.11
CA LEU A 19 5.86 -17.59 6.22
C LEU A 19 7.19 -17.49 6.98
N ARG A 20 7.27 -16.64 8.01
CA ARG A 20 8.47 -16.55 8.88
C ARG A 20 8.70 -17.83 9.67
N THR A 21 7.63 -18.46 10.17
CA THR A 21 7.73 -19.73 10.89
C THR A 21 8.23 -20.85 9.98
N VAL A 22 7.68 -20.98 8.77
CA VAL A 22 8.14 -22.00 7.80
C VAL A 22 9.58 -21.72 7.36
N ALA A 23 9.96 -20.45 7.16
CA ALA A 23 11.34 -20.09 6.84
C ALA A 23 12.33 -20.54 7.91
N ARG A 24 11.98 -20.39 9.20
CA ARG A 24 12.81 -20.90 10.31
C ARG A 24 12.92 -22.42 10.28
N GLN A 25 11.81 -23.12 10.03
CA GLN A 25 11.81 -24.58 9.93
C GLN A 25 12.72 -25.09 8.82
N ILE A 26 12.81 -24.39 7.67
CA ILE A 26 13.79 -24.73 6.62
C ILE A 26 15.21 -24.64 7.15
N THR A 27 15.57 -23.51 7.76
CA THR A 27 16.91 -23.29 8.33
C THR A 27 17.27 -24.36 9.36
N ASP A 28 16.31 -24.74 10.20
CA ASP A 28 16.52 -25.68 11.31
C ASP A 28 16.58 -27.15 10.85
N THR A 29 15.93 -27.51 9.73
CA THR A 29 15.75 -28.93 9.33
C THR A 29 16.42 -29.32 8.02
N GLN A 30 16.86 -28.38 7.18
CA GLN A 30 17.40 -28.63 5.82
C GLN A 30 16.55 -29.60 4.99
N ASN A 31 15.24 -29.60 5.20
CA ASN A 31 14.33 -30.60 4.64
C ASN A 31 13.65 -30.05 3.37
N ALA A 32 13.76 -30.76 2.24
CA ALA A 32 13.16 -30.38 0.96
C ALA A 32 11.62 -30.22 1.02
N SER A 33 10.95 -30.94 1.92
CA SER A 33 9.49 -30.76 2.14
C SER A 33 9.14 -29.39 2.72
N SER A 34 10.03 -28.81 3.53
CA SER A 34 9.88 -27.47 4.11
C SER A 34 10.03 -26.38 3.03
N GLU A 35 10.85 -26.62 2.00
CA GLU A 35 11.02 -25.69 0.87
C GLU A 35 9.73 -25.55 0.04
N GLN A 36 9.07 -26.67 -0.29
CA GLN A 36 7.80 -26.64 -1.01
C GLN A 36 6.68 -25.96 -0.21
N GLN A 37 6.64 -26.19 1.11
CA GLN A 37 5.72 -25.50 2.01
C GLN A 37 5.97 -23.99 2.04
N TYR A 38 7.23 -23.57 2.05
CA TYR A 38 7.60 -22.15 2.01
C TYR A 38 7.19 -21.48 0.70
N VAL A 39 7.47 -22.11 -0.45
CA VAL A 39 7.05 -21.58 -1.76
C VAL A 39 5.53 -21.42 -1.81
N THR A 40 4.78 -22.43 -1.34
CA THR A 40 3.31 -22.39 -1.30
C THR A 40 2.79 -21.26 -0.39
N ALA A 41 3.36 -21.13 0.83
CA ALA A 41 3.00 -20.06 1.75
C ALA A 41 3.31 -18.67 1.19
N ARG A 42 4.40 -18.54 0.43
CA ARG A 42 4.79 -17.28 -0.22
C ARG A 42 3.83 -16.89 -1.35
N LEU A 43 3.49 -17.83 -2.22
CA LEU A 43 2.53 -17.58 -3.30
C LEU A 43 1.16 -17.19 -2.74
N LYS A 44 0.72 -17.82 -1.65
CA LYS A 44 -0.51 -17.44 -0.96
C LYS A 44 -0.43 -16.00 -0.42
N LEU A 45 0.64 -15.67 0.31
CA LEU A 45 0.85 -14.32 0.84
C LEU A 45 0.81 -13.26 -0.27
N ASP A 46 1.45 -13.52 -1.40
CA ASP A 46 1.44 -12.61 -2.55
C ASP A 46 0.00 -12.40 -3.09
N GLN A 47 -0.80 -13.47 -3.19
CA GLN A 47 -2.20 -13.37 -3.59
C GLN A 47 -3.03 -12.56 -2.59
N ASP A 48 -2.85 -12.77 -1.30
CA ASP A 48 -3.59 -12.05 -0.26
C ASP A 48 -3.24 -10.56 -0.26
N ILE A 49 -1.96 -10.21 -0.49
CA ILE A 49 -1.52 -8.82 -0.68
C ILE A 49 -2.18 -8.20 -1.92
N ILE A 50 -2.26 -8.94 -3.03
CA ILE A 50 -2.92 -8.48 -4.26
C ILE A 50 -4.41 -8.24 -4.00
N GLN A 51 -5.10 -9.16 -3.33
CA GLN A 51 -6.52 -9.00 -2.99
C GLN A 51 -6.75 -7.78 -2.09
N LEU A 52 -5.91 -7.58 -1.08
CA LEU A 52 -5.97 -6.42 -0.20
C LEU A 52 -5.79 -5.11 -0.97
N LYS A 53 -4.79 -5.03 -1.86
CA LYS A 53 -4.55 -3.85 -2.70
C LYS A 53 -5.72 -3.59 -3.66
N THR A 54 -6.26 -4.64 -4.26
CA THR A 54 -7.41 -4.56 -5.18
C THR A 54 -8.66 -4.04 -4.46
N ALA A 55 -8.93 -4.56 -3.26
CA ALA A 55 -10.05 -4.12 -2.44
C ALA A 55 -9.91 -2.67 -1.95
N ALA A 56 -8.68 -2.20 -1.70
CA ALA A 56 -8.41 -0.84 -1.28
C ALA A 56 -8.41 0.19 -2.42
N GLN A 57 -8.17 -0.23 -3.67
CA GLN A 57 -8.08 0.67 -4.84
C GLN A 57 -9.28 1.61 -5.00
N PRO A 58 -10.55 1.17 -4.97
CA PRO A 58 -11.69 2.09 -5.13
C PRO A 58 -11.80 3.14 -4.02
N ILE A 59 -11.17 2.92 -2.86
CA ILE A 59 -11.11 3.87 -1.75
C ILE A 59 -9.98 4.89 -1.95
N LEU A 60 -8.87 4.43 -2.53
CA LEU A 60 -7.66 5.23 -2.73
C LEU A 60 -7.74 6.10 -3.99
N GLU A 61 -8.41 5.62 -5.04
CA GLU A 61 -8.46 6.28 -6.35
C GLU A 61 -8.97 7.73 -6.28
N PRO A 62 -10.06 8.07 -5.56
CA PRO A 62 -10.54 9.45 -5.49
C PRO A 62 -9.49 10.39 -4.89
N LYS A 63 -8.81 9.96 -3.82
CA LYS A 63 -7.76 10.73 -3.15
C LYS A 63 -6.52 10.88 -4.02
N GLN A 64 -6.19 9.85 -4.81
CA GLN A 64 -5.13 9.92 -5.82
C GLN A 64 -5.48 10.90 -6.95
N SER A 65 -6.75 10.94 -7.37
CA SER A 65 -7.23 11.90 -8.36
C SER A 65 -7.13 13.34 -7.84
N GLU A 66 -7.56 13.60 -6.60
CA GLU A 66 -7.43 14.92 -5.94
C GLU A 66 -5.97 15.38 -5.91
N LEU A 67 -5.04 14.49 -5.55
CA LEU A 67 -3.61 14.79 -5.56
C LEU A 67 -3.08 15.18 -6.95
N ARG A 68 -3.49 14.43 -7.98
CA ARG A 68 -3.13 14.74 -9.38
C ARG A 68 -3.68 16.10 -9.80
N GLN A 69 -4.90 16.43 -9.39
CA GLN A 69 -5.52 17.72 -9.69
C GLN A 69 -4.78 18.89 -9.02
N THR A 70 -4.48 18.81 -7.72
CA THR A 70 -3.72 19.85 -7.01
C THR A 70 -2.34 20.07 -7.64
N TRP A 71 -1.67 18.99 -8.05
CA TRP A 71 -0.39 19.07 -8.75
C TRP A 71 -0.52 19.79 -10.10
N ALA A 72 -1.48 19.39 -10.94
CA ALA A 72 -1.72 20.02 -12.23
C ALA A 72 -2.07 21.52 -12.09
N GLN A 73 -2.85 21.89 -11.08
CA GLN A 73 -3.15 23.30 -10.78
C GLN A 73 -1.89 24.07 -10.39
N ALA A 74 -0.99 23.46 -9.60
CA ALA A 74 0.27 24.08 -9.21
C ALA A 74 1.20 24.31 -10.42
N GLU A 75 1.22 23.37 -11.37
CA GLU A 75 1.96 23.52 -12.63
C GLU A 75 1.35 24.61 -13.52
N ALA A 76 0.02 24.64 -13.66
CA ALA A 76 -0.67 25.68 -14.42
C ALA A 76 -0.40 27.09 -13.87
N ALA A 77 -0.46 27.26 -12.53
CA ALA A 77 -0.13 28.54 -11.90
C ALA A 77 1.33 28.96 -12.13
N ALA A 78 2.26 28.00 -12.10
CA ALA A 78 3.67 28.27 -12.38
C ALA A 78 3.90 28.69 -13.84
N LEU A 79 3.22 28.04 -14.79
CA LEU A 79 3.27 28.39 -16.22
C LEU A 79 2.64 29.76 -16.51
N ALA A 80 1.61 30.14 -15.75
CA ALA A 80 0.99 31.46 -15.81
C ALA A 80 1.83 32.58 -15.16
N GLY A 81 2.95 32.25 -14.52
CA GLY A 81 3.82 33.21 -13.82
C GLY A 81 3.34 33.59 -12.42
N ASP A 82 2.26 32.96 -11.90
CA ASP A 82 1.79 33.18 -10.53
C ASP A 82 2.57 32.32 -9.54
N ALA A 83 3.74 32.82 -9.14
CA ALA A 83 4.64 32.14 -8.22
C ALA A 83 4.03 31.95 -6.82
N ALA A 84 3.18 32.88 -6.36
CA ALA A 84 2.57 32.82 -5.04
C ALA A 84 1.50 31.71 -4.98
N GLN A 85 0.63 31.66 -5.99
CA GLN A 85 -0.37 30.61 -6.12
C GLN A 85 0.28 29.23 -6.32
N ALA A 86 1.30 29.13 -7.17
CA ALA A 86 2.04 27.88 -7.38
C ALA A 86 2.71 27.38 -6.09
N ALA A 87 3.30 28.27 -5.28
CA ALA A 87 3.91 27.90 -4.01
C ALA A 87 2.87 27.40 -3.00
N SER A 88 1.71 28.06 -2.90
CA SER A 88 0.59 27.64 -2.05
C SER A 88 0.08 26.25 -2.44
N LEU A 89 -0.19 26.01 -3.72
CA LEU A 89 -0.69 24.72 -4.21
C LEU A 89 0.34 23.60 -4.02
N ARG A 90 1.64 23.88 -4.19
CA ARG A 90 2.71 22.90 -3.89
C ARG A 90 2.76 22.54 -2.40
N ALA A 91 2.55 23.51 -1.51
CA ALA A 91 2.48 23.25 -0.07
C ALA A 91 1.27 22.37 0.28
N GLN A 92 0.09 22.70 -0.28
CA GLN A 92 -1.12 21.89 -0.13
C GLN A 92 -0.92 20.46 -0.65
N TYR A 93 -0.34 20.30 -1.84
CA TYR A 93 -0.03 18.99 -2.42
C TYR A 93 0.88 18.16 -1.50
N ARG A 94 1.94 18.75 -0.93
CA ARG A 94 2.84 18.02 0.00
C ARG A 94 2.09 17.52 1.24
N GLN A 95 1.22 18.35 1.81
CA GLN A 95 0.42 17.97 2.97
C GLN A 95 -0.58 16.86 2.62
N GLN A 96 -1.33 17.02 1.52
CA GLN A 96 -2.27 16.01 1.02
C GLN A 96 -1.54 14.69 0.72
N LYS A 97 -0.34 14.74 0.14
CA LYS A 97 0.46 13.56 -0.20
C LYS A 97 0.87 12.78 1.05
N SER A 98 1.31 13.48 2.09
CA SER A 98 1.64 12.88 3.39
C SER A 98 0.41 12.19 3.99
N ASN A 99 -0.73 12.88 4.04
CA ASN A 99 -1.98 12.32 4.56
C ASN A 99 -2.45 11.11 3.76
N PHE A 100 -2.32 11.15 2.43
CA PHE A 100 -2.65 10.03 1.55
C PHE A 100 -1.74 8.82 1.80
N GLN A 101 -0.44 9.03 2.01
CA GLN A 101 0.49 7.94 2.34
C GLN A 101 0.12 7.28 3.67
N ALA A 102 -0.16 8.07 4.71
CA ALA A 102 -0.60 7.54 6.01
C ALA A 102 -1.93 6.77 5.90
N TYR A 103 -2.88 7.29 5.11
CA TYR A 103 -4.17 6.64 4.88
C TYR A 103 -4.03 5.36 4.05
N LYS A 104 -3.17 5.34 3.03
CA LYS A 104 -2.85 4.11 2.29
C LYS A 104 -2.25 3.06 3.21
N ALA A 105 -1.27 3.43 4.04
CA ALA A 105 -0.62 2.52 4.98
C ALA A 105 -1.61 1.95 6.01
N SER A 106 -2.61 2.72 6.46
CA SER A 106 -3.63 2.21 7.37
C SER A 106 -4.54 1.16 6.71
N LEU A 107 -4.77 1.25 5.41
CA LEU A 107 -5.59 0.29 4.65
C LEU A 107 -4.82 -0.96 4.23
N VAL A 108 -3.64 -0.81 3.61
CA VAL A 108 -2.92 -1.94 3.00
C VAL A 108 -1.65 -2.36 3.75
N GLY A 109 -1.28 -1.66 4.83
CA GLY A 109 -0.02 -1.89 5.53
C GLY A 109 1.22 -1.44 4.74
N ASN A 110 2.40 -1.76 5.27
CA ASN A 110 3.70 -1.44 4.67
C ASN A 110 4.39 -2.70 4.11
N PHE A 111 3.60 -3.67 3.66
CA PHE A 111 4.09 -4.96 3.12
C PHE A 111 4.37 -4.89 1.61
#